data_AF-A0A1F7IC00-F1
#
_entry.id   AF-A0A1F7IC00-F1
#
_cell.length_a   1.000
_cell.length_b   1.000
_cell.length_c   1.000
_cell.angle_alpha   90.00
_cell.angle_beta   90.00
_cell.angle_gamma   90.00
#
_symmetry.space_group_name_H-M   'P 1'
#
loop_
_entity.id
_entity.type
_entity.pdbx_description
1 polymer ?
#
loop_
_entity_poly.entity_id
_entity_poly.type
_entity_poly.pdbx_seq_one_letter_code
_entity_poly.pdbx_strand_id
1 'polypeptide(L)'
;MCKFCLKWNDKQYHNLSERILKLKKDQIGGLFGKVGIKWEAPIEEIVEEMFSEKEYSLNLNILLSEAGSKKNLIKWVKYYEKQNERI
;
A
#
# COMPACT_ATOMS: atom_id res chain seq x y z
N MET A 1 -17.00 -8.81 6.81
CA MET A 1 -16.51 -9.69 5.73
C MET A 1 -16.47 -8.89 4.42
N CYS A 2 -15.27 -8.61 3.90
CA CYS A 2 -15.08 -7.82 2.67
C CYS A 2 -15.51 -8.63 1.43
N LYS A 3 -16.51 -8.14 0.69
CA LYS A 3 -17.10 -8.85 -0.47
C LYS A 3 -16.23 -8.83 -1.74
N PHE A 4 -15.21 -7.97 -1.83
CA PHE A 4 -14.42 -7.74 -3.05
C PHE A 4 -12.89 -7.69 -2.81
N CYS A 5 -12.41 -8.25 -1.71
CA CYS A 5 -11.00 -8.12 -1.36
C CYS A 5 -10.08 -8.86 -2.35
N LEU A 6 -8.97 -8.20 -2.71
CA LEU A 6 -7.92 -8.77 -3.54
C LEU A 6 -7.29 -9.97 -2.83
N LYS A 7 -7.28 -11.12 -3.50
CA LYS A 7 -6.66 -12.33 -2.98
C LYS A 7 -5.21 -12.42 -3.40
N TRP A 8 -4.26 -12.35 -2.48
CA TRP A 8 -2.84 -12.60 -2.74
C TRP A 8 -2.46 -13.98 -2.22
N ASN A 9 -1.45 -14.61 -2.83
CA ASN A 9 -0.75 -15.69 -2.14
C ASN A 9 0.34 -15.09 -1.24
N ASP A 10 0.83 -15.87 -0.29
CA ASP A 10 1.78 -15.40 0.74
C ASP A 10 3.03 -14.77 0.13
N LYS A 11 3.57 -15.36 -0.94
CA LYS A 11 4.75 -14.84 -1.63
C LYS A 11 4.48 -13.47 -2.27
N GLN A 12 3.34 -13.32 -2.94
CA GLN A 12 2.95 -12.05 -3.55
C GLN A 12 2.66 -10.99 -2.50
N TYR A 13 2.00 -11.40 -1.42
CA TYR A 13 1.68 -10.55 -0.29
C TYR A 13 2.95 -9.98 0.31
N HIS A 14 3.84 -10.86 0.78
CA HIS A 14 5.09 -10.49 1.41
C HIS A 14 5.95 -9.62 0.49
N ASN A 15 6.13 -10.02 -0.78
CA ASN A 15 6.90 -9.23 -1.73
C ASN A 15 6.33 -7.82 -1.95
N LEU A 16 4.99 -7.69 -2.03
CA LEU A 16 4.37 -6.40 -2.27
C LEU A 16 4.40 -5.51 -1.02
N SER A 17 4.20 -6.10 0.17
CA SER A 17 4.34 -5.43 1.47
C SER A 17 5.73 -4.80 1.62
N GLU A 18 6.78 -5.58 1.39
CA GLU A 18 8.17 -5.08 1.46
C GLU A 18 8.42 -3.92 0.49
N ARG A 19 7.86 -4.02 -0.72
CA ARG A 19 8.01 -2.98 -1.75
C ARG A 19 7.29 -1.69 -1.37
N ILE A 20 6.10 -1.79 -0.80
CA ILE A 20 5.33 -0.62 -0.33
C ILE A 20 6.07 0.06 0.84
N LEU A 21 6.58 -0.71 1.80
CA LEU A 21 7.30 -0.17 2.96
C LEU A 21 8.65 0.48 2.63
N LYS A 22 9.16 0.29 1.41
CA LYS A 22 10.35 0.99 0.88
C LYS A 22 10.02 2.32 0.20
N LEU A 23 8.75 2.63 -0.01
CA LEU A 23 8.33 3.93 -0.55
C LEU A 23 8.48 5.03 0.49
N LYS A 24 8.58 6.28 0.03
CA LYS A 24 8.58 7.45 0.93
C LYS A 24 7.18 7.66 1.53
N LYS A 25 7.12 8.31 2.71
CA LYS A 25 5.85 8.56 3.42
C LYS A 25 4.80 9.27 2.55
N ASP A 26 5.20 10.31 1.82
CA ASP A 26 4.35 11.05 0.89
C ASP A 26 3.86 10.20 -0.29
N GLN A 27 4.70 9.28 -0.77
CA GLN A 27 4.33 8.34 -1.84
C GLN A 27 3.31 7.30 -1.37
N ILE A 28 3.42 6.83 -0.13
CA ILE A 28 2.43 5.94 0.47
C ILE A 28 1.10 6.67 0.60
N GLY A 29 1.08 7.91 1.08
CA GLY A 29 -0.14 8.73 1.12
C GLY A 29 -0.76 8.91 -0.27
N GLY A 30 0.07 9.21 -1.29
CA GLY A 30 -0.37 9.27 -2.68
C GLY A 30 -0.91 7.94 -3.21
N LEU A 31 -0.34 6.81 -2.80
CA LEU A 31 -0.75 5.47 -3.22
C LEU A 31 -2.19 5.17 -2.80
N PHE A 32 -2.58 5.46 -1.55
CA PHE A 32 -3.95 5.29 -1.06
C PHE A 32 -4.96 6.03 -1.94
N GLY A 33 -4.67 7.30 -2.26
CA GLY A 33 -5.52 8.10 -3.16
C GLY A 33 -5.60 7.55 -4.59
N LYS A 34 -4.50 7.01 -5.13
CA LYS A 34 -4.46 6.47 -6.49
C LYS A 34 -5.12 5.11 -6.65
N VAL A 35 -5.20 4.32 -5.58
CA VAL A 35 -5.83 3.00 -5.60
C VAL A 35 -7.30 3.01 -5.20
N GLY A 36 -7.85 4.18 -4.89
CA GLY A 36 -9.27 4.37 -4.62
C GLY A 36 -9.71 3.87 -3.25
N ILE A 37 -8.78 3.81 -2.29
CA ILE A 37 -9.09 3.44 -0.92
C ILE A 37 -9.60 4.70 -0.21
N LYS A 38 -10.69 4.55 0.53
CA LYS A 38 -11.17 5.57 1.45
C LYS A 38 -10.58 5.30 2.81
N TRP A 39 -10.28 6.34 3.55
CA TRP A 39 -9.76 6.23 4.90
C TRP A 39 -10.45 7.23 5.82
N GLU A 40 -10.54 6.88 7.10
CA GLU A 40 -11.24 7.67 8.12
C GLU A 40 -10.27 8.49 8.99
N ALA A 41 -9.02 8.01 9.16
CA ALA A 41 -7.98 8.69 9.92
C ALA A 41 -7.11 9.61 9.04
N PRO A 42 -6.42 10.63 9.59
CA PRO A 42 -5.44 11.41 8.86
C PRO A 42 -4.41 10.52 8.15
N ILE A 43 -4.00 10.90 6.93
CA ILE A 43 -3.11 10.06 6.12
C ILE A 43 -1.74 9.90 6.78
N GLU A 44 -1.30 10.91 7.53
CA GLU A 44 -0.07 10.91 8.29
C GLU A 44 -0.07 9.82 9.37
N GLU A 45 -1.15 9.69 10.13
CA GLU A 45 -1.31 8.65 11.16
C GLU A 45 -1.32 7.24 10.55
N ILE A 46 -2.00 7.09 9.40
CA ILE A 46 -2.04 5.84 8.62
C ILE A 46 -0.63 5.45 8.19
N VAL A 47 0.12 6.39 7.62
CA VAL A 47 1.49 6.13 7.16
C VAL A 47 2.41 5.83 8.34
N GLU A 48 2.29 6.55 9.45
CA GLU A 48 3.08 6.28 10.66
C GLU A 48 2.84 4.87 11.21
N GLU A 49 1.59 4.43 11.29
CA GLU A 49 1.22 3.07 11.70
C GLU A 49 1.80 2.01 10.75
N MET A 50 1.80 2.25 9.44
CA MET A 50 2.42 1.34 8.48
C MET A 50 3.92 1.15 8.72
N PHE A 51 4.62 2.20 9.13
CA PHE A 51 6.06 2.12 9.42
C PHE A 51 6.38 1.55 10.81
N SER A 52 5.52 1.78 11.81
CA SER A 52 5.71 1.21 13.16
C SER A 52 5.42 -0.29 13.17
N GLU A 53 4.29 -0.69 12.60
CA GLU A 53 3.79 -2.06 12.63
C GLU A 53 4.29 -2.92 11.47
N LYS A 54 4.79 -2.31 10.40
CA LYS A 54 5.35 -2.99 9.22
C LYS A 54 4.37 -4.03 8.65
N GLU A 55 4.72 -5.32 8.67
CA GLU A 55 3.88 -6.40 8.15
C GLU A 55 2.64 -6.69 9.00
N TYR A 56 2.60 -6.20 10.25
CA TYR A 56 1.45 -6.28 11.13
C TYR A 56 0.49 -5.11 10.98
N SER A 57 0.81 -4.14 10.11
CA SER A 57 0.00 -2.95 9.91
C SER A 57 -1.38 -3.27 9.37
N LEU A 58 -2.41 -2.79 10.07
CA LEU A 58 -3.79 -2.92 9.61
C LEU A 58 -3.98 -2.13 8.31
N ASN A 59 -3.38 -0.95 8.20
CA ASN A 59 -3.53 -0.11 7.02
C ASN A 59 -2.79 -0.68 5.81
N LEU A 60 -1.66 -1.36 6.00
CA LEU A 60 -1.02 -2.12 4.93
C LEU A 60 -1.91 -3.28 4.46
N ASN A 61 -2.53 -4.00 5.40
CA ASN A 61 -3.47 -5.07 5.08
C ASN A 61 -4.68 -4.54 4.29
N ILE A 62 -5.24 -3.39 4.68
CA ILE A 62 -6.32 -2.69 3.97
C ILE A 62 -5.84 -2.28 2.58
N LEU A 63 -4.65 -1.68 2.46
CA LEU A 63 -4.08 -1.28 1.18
C LEU A 63 -3.98 -2.44 0.18
N LEU A 64 -3.49 -3.58 0.66
CA LEU A 64 -3.29 -4.78 -0.16
C LEU A 64 -4.61 -5.46 -0.51
N SER A 65 -5.60 -5.43 0.38
CA SER A 65 -6.87 -6.15 0.20
C SER A 65 -7.97 -5.32 -0.46
N GLU A 66 -7.99 -4.00 -0.28
CA GLU A 66 -9.09 -3.12 -0.72
C GLU A 66 -8.74 -2.20 -1.90
N ALA A 67 -7.50 -2.24 -2.40
CA ALA A 67 -7.16 -1.51 -3.62
C ALA A 67 -8.09 -1.89 -4.78
N GLY A 68 -8.49 -0.91 -5.60
CA GLY A 68 -9.49 -1.11 -6.66
C GLY A 68 -9.14 -2.19 -7.70
N SER A 69 -7.84 -2.53 -7.85
CA SER A 69 -7.40 -3.77 -8.50
C SER A 69 -5.93 -4.06 -8.21
N LYS A 70 -5.53 -5.34 -8.30
CA LYS A 70 -4.10 -5.74 -8.24
C LYS A 70 -3.25 -5.00 -9.26
N LYS A 71 -3.75 -4.89 -10.50
CA LYS A 71 -3.03 -4.24 -11.61
C LYS A 71 -2.79 -2.76 -11.31
N ASN A 72 -3.77 -2.06 -10.75
CA ASN A 72 -3.65 -0.65 -10.41
C ASN A 72 -2.64 -0.45 -9.26
N LEU A 73 -2.73 -1.25 -8.19
CA LEU A 73 -1.78 -1.19 -7.08
C LEU A 73 -0.33 -1.43 -7.54
N ILE A 74 -0.10 -2.53 -8.27
CA ILE A 74 1.24 -2.86 -8.80
C ILE A 74 1.77 -1.75 -9.73
N LYS A 75 0.91 -1.16 -10.56
CA LYS A 75 1.30 -0.06 -11.47
C LYS A 75 1.84 1.14 -10.69
N TRP A 76 1.15 1.57 -9.63
CA TRP A 76 1.56 2.74 -8.86
C TRP A 76 2.76 2.47 -7.97
N VAL A 77 2.85 1.28 -7.36
CA VAL A 77 4.07 0.88 -6.62
C VAL A 77 5.30 0.93 -7.55
N LYS A 78 5.21 0.32 -8.74
CA LYS A 78 6.29 0.39 -9.74
C LYS A 78 6.64 1.81 -10.19
N TYR A 79 5.64 2.67 -10.29
CA TYR A 79 5.86 4.07 -10.65
C TYR A 79 6.68 4.81 -9.58
N TYR A 80 6.31 4.66 -8.30
CA TYR A 80 7.02 5.30 -7.19
C TYR A 80 8.41 4.71 -6.94
N GLU A 81 8.57 3.40 -7.06
CA GLU A 81 9.89 2.73 -7.02
C GLU A 81 10.86 3.39 -8.03
N LYS A 82 10.42 3.59 -9.28
CA LYS A 82 11.22 4.26 -10.31
C LYS A 82 11.53 5.72 -10.01
N GLN A 83 10.68 6.42 -9.24
CA GLN A 83 11.00 7.79 -8.82
C GLN A 83 12.07 7.82 -7.72
N ASN A 84 12.15 6.78 -6.89
CA ASN A 84 13.17 6.68 -5.84
C ASN A 84 14.56 6.37 -6.41
N GLU A 85 14.66 5.63 -7.51
CA GLU A 85 15.92 5.32 -8.21
C GLU A 85 16.53 6.50 -8.97
N ARG A 86 15.77 7.58 -9.18
CA ARG A 86 16.22 8.78 -9.92
C ARG A 86 16.90 9.83 -9.05
N ILE A 87 17.15 9.51 -7.79
CA ILE A 87 17.72 10.41 -6.77
C ILE A 87 19.07 9.86 -6.33
#